data_AF-A0A3N1XAJ1-F1
#
_entry.id   AF-A0A3N1XAJ1-F1
#
_cell.length_a   1.000
_cell.length_b   1.000
_cell.length_c   1.000
_cell.angle_alpha   90.00
_cell.angle_beta   90.00
_cell.angle_gamma   90.00
#
_symmetry.space_group_name_H-M   'P 1'
#
loop_
_entity.id
_entity.type
_entity.pdbx_description
1 polymer ?
#
loop_
_entity_poly.entity_id
_entity_poly.type
_entity_poly.pdbx_seq_one_letter_code
_entity_poly.pdbx_strand_id
1 'polypeptide(L)'
;MANRKPVFQLTRAGLFNDVVPALESEREPGMDVWHVPMGAVERPMPADWIRITPTDGGFYLWLAAWPADQWPRFNGNAWELVNRPVQPQEPTAAEKLAALIADDPRVADLIAALANSQTPSQEQ
;
A
#
# COMPACT_ATOMS: atom_id res chain seq x y z
N MET A 1 2.35 -17.90 -26.36
CA MET A 1 2.29 -17.09 -25.12
C MET A 1 2.70 -18.01 -23.98
N ALA A 2 3.57 -17.56 -23.07
CA ALA A 2 3.91 -18.33 -21.87
C ALA A 2 2.69 -18.51 -20.97
N ASN A 3 2.52 -19.69 -20.38
CA ASN A 3 1.44 -19.96 -19.44
C ASN A 3 1.61 -19.11 -18.17
N ARG A 4 0.48 -18.79 -17.53
CA ARG A 4 0.44 -17.91 -16.35
C ARG A 4 -0.49 -18.48 -15.30
N LYS A 5 -0.12 -18.33 -14.03
CA LYS A 5 -0.99 -18.59 -12.88
C LYS A 5 -0.96 -17.42 -11.89
N PRO A 6 -2.03 -17.17 -11.12
CA PRO A 6 -2.02 -16.09 -10.14
C PRO A 6 -1.18 -16.50 -8.92
N VAL A 7 -0.37 -15.57 -8.44
CA VAL A 7 0.32 -15.67 -7.14
C VAL A 7 0.11 -14.37 -6.36
N PHE A 8 0.29 -14.42 -5.04
CA PHE A 8 -0.12 -13.36 -4.14
C PHE A 8 1.11 -12.61 -3.62
N GLN A 9 1.31 -11.39 -4.11
CA GLN A 9 2.40 -10.52 -3.68
C GLN A 9 2.15 -10.02 -2.26
N LEU A 10 3.19 -10.09 -1.45
CA LEU A 10 3.19 -9.64 -0.06
C LEU A 10 4.12 -8.45 0.12
N THR A 11 3.81 -7.63 1.12
CA THR A 11 4.77 -6.72 1.75
C THR A 11 5.80 -7.51 2.56
N ARG A 12 6.88 -6.85 3.01
CA ARG A 12 7.87 -7.47 3.92
C ARG A 12 7.25 -7.99 5.23
N ALA A 13 6.14 -7.42 5.67
CA ALA A 13 5.42 -7.84 6.88
C ALA A 13 4.47 -9.04 6.65
N GLY A 14 4.35 -9.52 5.41
CA GLY A 14 3.44 -10.59 5.01
C GLY A 14 2.03 -10.11 4.68
N LEU A 15 1.75 -8.81 4.67
CA LEU A 15 0.44 -8.27 4.27
C LEU A 15 0.25 -8.42 2.77
N PHE A 16 -0.93 -8.80 2.33
CA PHE A 16 -1.29 -8.83 0.92
C PHE A 16 -1.13 -7.45 0.28
N ASN A 17 -0.51 -7.43 -0.89
CA ASN A 17 -0.33 -6.24 -1.70
C ASN A 17 -1.10 -6.33 -3.01
N ASP A 18 -0.90 -7.42 -3.77
CA ASP A 18 -1.47 -7.57 -5.12
C ASP A 18 -1.51 -9.04 -5.58
N VAL A 19 -2.29 -9.35 -6.61
CA VAL A 19 -2.21 -10.60 -7.38
C VAL A 19 -1.34 -10.36 -8.62
N VAL A 20 -0.23 -11.09 -8.72
CA VAL A 20 0.72 -10.99 -9.83
C VAL A 20 0.81 -12.32 -10.59
N PRO A 21 1.13 -12.31 -11.89
CA PRO A 21 1.30 -13.55 -12.64
C PRO A 21 2.66 -14.20 -12.33
N ALA A 22 2.65 -15.49 -11.98
CA ALA A 22 3.82 -16.34 -12.14
C ALA A 22 3.85 -16.91 -13.56
N LEU A 23 5.03 -16.92 -14.16
CA LEU A 23 5.24 -17.41 -15.53
C LEU A 23 5.81 -18.82 -15.50
N GLU A 24 5.30 -19.72 -16.33
CA GLU A 24 5.88 -21.05 -16.48
C GLU A 24 7.29 -20.94 -17.08
N SER A 25 8.21 -21.80 -16.63
CA SER A 25 9.58 -21.90 -17.15
C SER A 25 9.56 -22.29 -18.62
N GLU A 26 10.11 -21.42 -19.47
CA GLU A 26 10.27 -21.72 -20.91
C GLU A 26 11.27 -22.86 -21.16
N ARG A 27 12.17 -23.13 -20.20
CA ARG A 27 13.18 -24.19 -20.30
C ARG A 27 12.63 -25.55 -19.92
N GLU A 28 11.55 -25.59 -19.14
CA GLU A 28 10.95 -26.80 -18.59
C GLU A 28 9.42 -26.77 -18.76
N PRO A 29 8.92 -26.61 -20.00
CA PRO A 29 7.48 -26.48 -20.23
C PRO A 29 6.76 -27.77 -19.87
N GLY A 30 5.64 -27.66 -19.15
CA GLY A 30 4.83 -28.78 -18.70
C GLY A 30 5.36 -29.53 -17.47
N MET A 31 6.49 -29.09 -16.89
CA MET A 31 7.08 -29.71 -15.69
C MET A 31 6.64 -29.04 -14.38
N ASP A 32 5.61 -28.19 -14.41
CA ASP A 32 5.10 -27.44 -13.25
C ASP A 32 6.17 -26.55 -12.57
N VAL A 33 7.13 -26.07 -13.35
CA VAL A 33 8.17 -25.13 -12.88
C VAL A 33 7.74 -23.70 -13.20
N TRP A 34 7.61 -22.87 -12.16
CA TRP A 34 7.11 -21.50 -12.28
C TRP A 34 8.09 -20.47 -11.72
N HIS A 35 8.27 -19.38 -12.44
CA HIS A 35 8.98 -18.19 -11.98
C HIS A 35 8.03 -17.36 -11.10
N VAL A 36 8.13 -17.58 -9.79
CA VAL A 36 7.38 -16.82 -8.78
C VAL A 36 8.16 -15.54 -8.43
N PRO A 37 7.55 -14.35 -8.54
CA PRO A 37 8.19 -13.10 -8.13
C PRO A 37 8.60 -13.10 -6.65
N MET A 38 9.67 -12.38 -6.33
CA MET A 38 10.14 -12.27 -4.95
C MET A 38 9.05 -11.68 -4.04
N GLY A 39 8.82 -12.33 -2.90
CA GLY A 39 7.81 -11.91 -1.94
C GLY A 39 6.38 -12.27 -2.35
N ALA A 40 6.18 -13.08 -3.39
CA ALA A 40 4.90 -13.69 -3.70
C ALA A 40 4.79 -15.09 -3.12
N VAL A 41 3.56 -15.50 -2.81
CA VAL A 41 3.23 -16.87 -2.39
C VAL A 41 2.21 -17.49 -3.33
N GLU A 42 2.33 -18.79 -3.56
CA GLU A 42 1.40 -19.54 -4.41
C GLU A 42 0.14 -19.98 -3.65
N ARG A 43 0.20 -20.02 -2.32
CA ARG A 43 -0.91 -20.50 -1.49
C ARG A 43 -2.12 -19.59 -1.69
N PRO A 44 -3.24 -20.10 -2.22
CA PRO A 44 -4.40 -19.26 -2.49
C PRO A 44 -4.97 -18.72 -1.20
N MET A 45 -5.40 -17.46 -1.25
CA MET A 45 -6.31 -16.92 -0.25
C MET A 45 -7.63 -17.71 -0.25
N PRO A 46 -8.36 -17.69 0.88
CA PRO A 46 -9.73 -18.20 0.90
C PRO A 46 -10.59 -17.54 -0.20
N ALA A 47 -11.34 -18.36 -0.95
CA ALA A 47 -12.11 -17.90 -2.11
C ALA A 47 -13.29 -16.99 -1.71
N ASP A 48 -13.72 -17.06 -0.45
CA ASP A 48 -14.68 -16.16 0.17
C ASP A 48 -14.09 -14.78 0.49
N TRP A 49 -12.76 -14.64 0.51
CA TRP A 49 -12.08 -13.35 0.73
C TRP A 49 -11.75 -12.67 -0.59
N ILE A 50 -11.30 -13.43 -1.59
CA ILE A 50 -10.91 -12.89 -2.88
C ILE A 50 -11.48 -13.73 -4.02
N ARG A 51 -12.09 -13.06 -4.99
CA ARG A 51 -12.44 -13.67 -6.27
C ARG A 51 -11.46 -13.20 -7.34
N ILE A 52 -10.74 -14.13 -7.94
CA ILE A 52 -9.78 -13.88 -9.02
C ILE A 52 -10.38 -14.40 -10.33
N THR A 53 -10.49 -13.55 -11.34
CA THR A 53 -11.01 -13.93 -12.66
C THR A 53 -9.96 -13.64 -13.75
N PRO A 54 -9.63 -14.61 -14.62
CA PRO A 54 -8.82 -14.34 -15.81
C PRO A 54 -9.55 -13.36 -16.72
N THR A 55 -8.84 -12.38 -17.25
CA THR A 55 -9.36 -11.47 -18.28
C THR A 55 -8.90 -11.93 -19.66
N ASP A 56 -9.62 -11.49 -20.70
CA ASP A 56 -9.29 -11.81 -22.10
C ASP A 56 -7.86 -11.39 -22.50
N GLY A 57 -7.27 -10.42 -21.78
CA GLY A 57 -5.89 -9.99 -21.95
C GLY A 57 -4.83 -10.84 -21.25
N GLY A 58 -5.22 -11.94 -20.57
CA GLY A 58 -4.29 -12.77 -19.81
C GLY A 58 -3.77 -12.12 -18.52
N PHE A 59 -4.58 -11.22 -17.95
CA PHE A 59 -4.37 -10.63 -16.62
C PHE A 59 -5.41 -11.17 -15.65
N TYR A 60 -5.26 -10.85 -14.37
CA TYR A 60 -6.22 -11.21 -13.33
C TYR A 60 -6.92 -9.96 -12.80
N LEU A 61 -8.24 -10.00 -12.75
CA LEU A 61 -9.02 -9.04 -11.97
C LEU A 61 -9.33 -9.68 -10.60
N TRP A 62 -9.21 -8.90 -9.54
CA TRP A 62 -9.61 -9.34 -8.21
C TRP A 62 -10.71 -8.48 -7.58
N LEU A 63 -11.56 -9.13 -6.79
CA LEU A 63 -12.58 -8.50 -5.95
C LEU A 63 -12.37 -8.97 -4.50
N ALA A 64 -12.20 -8.00 -3.60
CA ALA A 64 -12.00 -8.23 -2.17
C ALA A 64 -13.34 -8.24 -1.43
N ALA A 65 -13.51 -9.16 -0.48
CA ALA A 65 -14.73 -9.34 0.32
C ALA A 65 -14.47 -9.34 1.85
N TRP A 66 -13.27 -8.98 2.30
CA TRP A 66 -12.94 -8.87 3.72
C TRP A 66 -13.35 -7.51 4.34
N PRO A 67 -13.49 -7.42 5.68
CA PRO A 67 -13.84 -6.18 6.38
C PRO A 67 -12.86 -5.02 6.12
N ALA A 68 -13.36 -3.79 6.12
CA ALA A 68 -12.56 -2.61 5.81
C ALA A 68 -11.42 -2.37 6.84
N ASP A 69 -11.64 -2.72 8.10
CA ASP A 69 -10.70 -2.57 9.21
C ASP A 69 -9.73 -3.75 9.37
N GLN A 70 -9.81 -4.75 8.48
CA GLN A 70 -8.93 -5.92 8.51
C GLN A 70 -8.18 -6.07 7.20
N TRP A 71 -6.95 -6.57 7.28
CA TRP A 71 -6.10 -6.86 6.15
C TRP A 71 -5.70 -8.32 6.15
N PRO A 72 -5.75 -8.99 4.98
CA PRO A 72 -5.25 -10.34 4.88
C PRO A 72 -3.71 -10.35 4.94
N ARG A 73 -3.18 -11.21 5.79
CA ARG A 73 -1.76 -11.40 6.04
C ARG A 73 -1.42 -12.88 5.90
N PHE A 74 -0.33 -13.18 5.22
CA PHE A 74 0.26 -14.50 5.21
C PHE A 74 1.31 -14.61 6.32
N ASN A 75 1.14 -15.57 7.23
CA ASN A 75 2.05 -15.75 8.37
C ASN A 75 3.19 -16.76 8.10
N GLY A 76 3.35 -17.21 6.86
CA GLY A 76 4.29 -18.27 6.47
C GLY A 76 3.65 -19.66 6.41
N ASN A 77 2.51 -19.84 7.06
CA ASN A 77 1.69 -21.06 6.99
C ASN A 77 0.30 -20.78 6.42
N ALA A 78 -0.46 -19.84 6.97
CA ALA A 78 -1.84 -19.59 6.58
C ALA A 78 -2.10 -18.12 6.30
N TRP A 79 -3.22 -17.88 5.61
CA TRP A 79 -3.82 -16.56 5.47
C TRP A 79 -4.68 -16.27 6.69
N GLU A 80 -4.48 -15.10 7.28
CA GLU A 80 -5.20 -14.62 8.46
C GLU A 80 -5.63 -13.18 8.23
N LEU A 81 -6.80 -12.81 8.75
CA LEU A 81 -7.20 -11.41 8.81
C LEU A 81 -6.61 -10.78 10.07
N VAL A 82 -5.82 -9.74 9.89
CA VAL A 82 -5.24 -8.94 10.98
C VAL A 82 -5.84 -7.55 10.98
N ASN A 83 -5.89 -6.90 12.14
CA ASN A 83 -6.34 -5.52 12.21
C ASN A 83 -5.46 -4.63 11.35
N ARG A 84 -6.09 -3.79 10.53
CA ARG A 84 -5.41 -2.72 9.81
C ARG A 84 -4.72 -1.85 10.86
N PRO A 85 -3.41 -1.58 10.73
CA PRO A 85 -2.75 -0.63 11.61
C PRO A 85 -3.49 0.70 11.55
N VAL A 86 -3.96 1.17 12.70
CA VAL A 86 -4.49 2.53 12.80
C VAL A 86 -3.30 3.44 12.65
N GLN A 87 -3.22 4.18 11.53
CA GLN A 87 -2.26 5.27 11.45
C GLN A 87 -2.62 6.26 12.57
N PRO A 88 -1.68 6.60 13.45
CA PRO A 88 -1.89 7.71 14.37
C PRO A 88 -2.30 8.91 13.55
N GLN A 89 -3.37 9.58 13.96
CA GLN A 89 -3.80 10.79 13.30
C GLN A 89 -2.64 11.79 13.37
N GLU A 90 -2.08 12.14 12.22
CA GLU A 90 -1.03 13.17 12.18
C GLU A 90 -1.61 14.49 12.69
N PRO A 91 -0.85 15.25 13.49
CA PRO A 91 -1.24 16.61 13.84
C PRO A 91 -1.43 17.43 12.56
N THR A 92 -2.48 18.23 12.53
CA THR A 92 -2.76 19.18 11.45
C THR A 92 -1.60 20.16 11.30
N ALA A 93 -1.49 20.81 10.13
CA ALA A 93 -0.47 21.85 9.90
C ALA A 93 -0.54 22.97 10.96
N ALA A 94 -1.75 23.34 11.41
CA ALA A 94 -1.95 24.33 12.46
C ALA A 94 -1.43 23.85 13.82
N GLU A 95 -1.66 22.58 14.19
CA GLU A 95 -1.14 22.01 15.44
C GLU A 95 0.39 21.88 15.40
N LYS A 96 0.96 21.48 14.26
CA LYS A 96 2.41 21.46 14.05
C LYS A 96 3.00 22.87 14.21
N LEU A 97 2.34 23.89 13.65
CA LEU A 97 2.78 25.28 13.78
C LEU A 97 2.66 25.79 15.22
N ALA A 98 1.55 25.49 15.91
CA ALA A 98 1.35 25.88 17.30
C ALA A 98 2.40 25.24 18.22
N ALA A 99 2.71 23.95 18.02
CA ALA A 99 3.76 23.25 18.76
C ALA A 99 5.14 23.88 18.50
N LEU A 100 5.44 24.26 17.27
CA LEU A 100 6.70 24.91 16.91
C LEU A 100 6.83 26.29 17.58
N ILE A 101 5.76 27.08 17.63
CA ILE A 101 5.74 28.39 18.30
C ILE A 101 5.90 28.22 19.82
N ALA A 102 5.33 27.17 20.40
CA ALA A 102 5.48 26.87 21.83
C ALA A 102 6.91 26.45 22.19
N ASP A 103 7.59 25.72 21.30
CA ASP A 103 8.99 25.30 21.47
C ASP A 103 9.98 26.46 21.22
N ASP A 104 9.72 27.29 20.21
CA ASP A 104 10.51 28.48 19.90
C ASP A 104 9.62 29.71 19.62
N PRO A 105 9.43 30.60 20.62
CA PRO A 105 8.62 31.82 20.47
C PRO A 105 9.10 32.76 19.36
N ARG A 106 10.38 32.71 18.96
CA ARG A 106 10.93 33.57 17.88
C ARG A 106 10.31 33.27 16.52
N VAL A 107 9.74 32.09 16.35
CA VAL A 107 8.99 31.71 15.14
C VAL A 107 7.77 32.63 14.95
N ALA A 108 7.13 33.07 16.04
CA ALA A 108 6.02 34.02 15.96
C ALA A 108 6.49 35.40 15.46
N ASP A 109 7.64 35.88 15.94
CA ASP A 109 8.23 37.14 15.50
C ASP A 109 8.58 37.11 14.01
N LEU A 110 9.12 35.98 13.53
CA LEU A 110 9.44 35.77 12.12
C LEU A 110 8.18 35.81 11.25
N ILE A 111 7.10 35.17 11.68
CA ILE A 111 5.82 35.16 10.95
C ILE A 111 5.24 36.58 10.87
N ALA A 112 5.28 37.34 11.97
CA ALA A 112 4.83 38.72 11.99
C ALA A 112 5.68 39.61 11.05
N ALA A 113 7.01 39.44 11.07
CA ALA A 113 7.92 40.16 10.18
C ALA A 113 7.69 39.82 8.70
N LEU A 114 7.43 38.54 8.38
CA LEU A 114 7.10 38.10 7.02
C LEU A 114 5.76 38.66 6.54
N ALA A 115 4.72 38.65 7.39
CA ALA A 115 3.42 39.23 7.05
C ALA A 115 3.53 40.74 6.72
N ASN A 116 4.32 41.47 7.52
CA ASN A 116 4.54 42.91 7.31
C ASN A 116 5.37 43.22 6.05
N SER A 117 6.24 42.30 5.62
CA SER A 117 7.06 42.46 4.41
C SER A 117 6.38 41.98 3.12
N GLN A 118 5.22 41.32 3.23
CA GLN A 118 4.40 40.87 2.09
C GLN A 118 3.30 41.85 1.68
N THR A 119 3.13 42.98 2.37
CA THR A 119 2.16 44.02 1.95
C THR A 119 2.78 44.82 0.80
N PRO A 120 2.32 44.68 -0.45
CA PRO A 120 2.80 45.54 -1.52
C PRO A 120 2.25 46.94 -1.26
N SER A 121 3.14 47.94 -1.28
CA SER A 121 2.78 49.36 -1.29
C SER A 121 1.68 49.60 -2.32
N GLN A 122 0.45 49.77 -1.84
CA GLN A 122 -0.62 50.36 -2.64
C GLN A 122 -0.25 51.83 -2.84
N GLU A 123 0.28 52.09 -4.04
CA GLU A 123 0.02 53.25 -4.89
C GLU A 123 -0.17 54.61 -4.19
N GLN A 124 0.87 55.46 -4.28
CA GLN A 124 0.75 56.91 -4.47
C GLN A 124 1.87 57.39 -5.40
#